data_AF-A0A820GMX8-F1
#
_entry.id   AF-A0A820GMX8-F1
#
_cell.length_a   1.000
_cell.length_b   1.000
_cell.length_c   1.000
_cell.angle_alpha   90.00
_cell.angle_beta   90.00
_cell.angle_gamma   90.00
#
_symmetry.space_group_name_H-M   'P 1'
#
loop_
_entity.id
_entity.type
_entity.pdbx_description
1 polymer ?
#
loop_
_entity_poly.entity_id
_entity_poly.type
_entity_poly.pdbx_seq_one_letter_code
_entity_poly.pdbx_strand_id
1 'polypeptide(L)'
;MIVKYYFIIVLLVFIKGSLSSKPKFTFDEFFNYTAFSSLILSPDNGQSILIQTQHHIWDRDINEEHLHIQTLRGGNRKLITKRASYFKPQWKGDLIALILTSSATNQNKQEKLFSESQYIHLYSVRTDQMIPVSIGKEVVHAFTWSTTSVSLYFATRTPWPEEAEEAYKNEWKDVIEYREQHRGYTIYRADIENMTITKIELLANISFRVAELICSPDGKKLLFSTRSKSLNMERITDYELYFLDLTNNLPLPPLRLTNNAVVEINLQ
;
A
#
# COMPACT_ATOMS: atom_id res chain seq x y z
N MET A 1 22.01 15.41 90.92
CA MET A 1 21.37 16.08 89.77
C MET A 1 22.22 15.77 88.54
N ILE A 2 21.83 14.78 87.72
CA ILE A 2 22.64 14.26 86.61
C ILE A 2 21.97 14.68 85.30
N VAL A 3 22.64 15.52 84.52
CA VAL A 3 22.20 15.98 83.20
C VAL A 3 22.55 14.91 82.17
N LYS A 4 21.55 14.33 81.50
CA LYS A 4 21.72 13.40 80.38
C LYS A 4 21.86 14.18 79.08
N TYR A 5 22.99 14.02 78.39
CA TYR A 5 23.16 14.48 77.01
C TYR A 5 22.67 13.39 76.04
N TYR A 6 21.73 13.72 75.17
CA TYR A 6 21.32 12.85 74.06
C TYR A 6 22.13 13.20 72.81
N PHE A 7 22.91 12.24 72.33
CA PHE A 7 23.68 12.35 71.09
C PHE A 7 22.80 11.89 69.93
N ILE A 8 22.44 12.81 69.02
CA ILE A 8 21.69 12.48 67.80
C ILE A 8 22.70 12.07 66.72
N ILE A 9 22.72 10.80 66.34
CA ILE A 9 23.49 10.30 65.20
C ILE A 9 22.63 10.46 63.95
N VAL A 10 23.00 11.38 63.06
CA VAL A 10 22.38 11.53 61.74
C VAL A 10 23.02 10.50 60.80
N LEU A 11 22.25 9.46 60.45
CA LEU A 11 22.65 8.45 59.48
C LEU A 11 22.47 9.02 58.05
N LEU A 12 23.56 9.47 57.44
CA LEU A 12 23.60 9.87 56.03
C LEU A 12 23.56 8.61 55.14
N VAL A 13 22.36 8.23 54.70
CA VAL A 13 22.17 7.19 53.68
C VAL A 13 22.54 7.78 52.32
N PHE A 14 23.73 7.47 51.82
CA PHE A 14 24.11 7.74 50.44
C PHE A 14 23.33 6.81 49.50
N ILE A 15 22.21 7.29 48.97
CA ILE A 15 21.54 6.67 47.85
C ILE A 15 22.47 6.84 46.64
N LYS A 16 23.17 5.78 46.24
CA LYS A 16 23.82 5.72 44.93
C LYS A 16 22.73 5.66 43.86
N GLY A 17 22.20 6.81 43.48
CA GLY A 17 21.40 6.95 42.27
C GLY A 17 22.31 6.66 41.09
N SER A 18 22.18 5.49 40.48
CA SER A 18 22.77 5.25 39.17
C SER A 18 22.02 6.13 38.19
N LEU A 19 22.60 7.27 37.81
CA LEU A 19 22.13 8.00 36.63
C LEU A 19 22.35 7.05 35.45
N SER A 20 21.29 6.35 35.04
CA SER A 20 21.27 5.65 33.76
C SER A 20 21.41 6.71 32.67
N SER A 21 22.64 6.98 32.24
CA SER A 21 22.87 7.77 31.05
C SER A 21 22.15 7.05 29.91
N LYS A 22 21.24 7.73 29.22
CA LYS A 22 20.56 7.16 28.06
C LYS A 22 21.62 6.51 27.16
N PRO A 23 21.42 5.27 26.68
CA PRO A 23 22.37 4.61 25.81
C PRO A 23 22.71 5.55 24.65
N LYS A 24 24.00 5.71 24.37
CA LYS A 24 24.47 6.59 23.30
C LYS A 24 24.03 5.98 21.97
N PHE A 25 23.20 6.71 21.24
CA PHE A 25 22.75 6.31 19.92
C PHE A 25 23.94 6.23 18.96
N THR A 26 24.16 5.07 18.36
CA THR A 26 25.32 4.84 17.48
C THR A 26 25.02 5.22 16.04
N PHE A 27 26.07 5.41 15.24
CA PHE A 27 25.92 5.62 13.80
C PHE A 27 25.27 4.40 13.14
N ASP A 28 25.67 3.19 13.53
CA ASP A 28 25.06 1.96 13.02
C ASP A 28 23.56 1.87 13.37
N GLU A 29 23.15 2.29 14.56
CA GLU A 29 21.73 2.38 14.94
C GLU A 29 20.98 3.46 14.15
N PHE A 30 21.63 4.58 13.82
CA PHE A 30 21.05 5.62 12.96
C PHE A 30 20.77 5.10 11.55
N PHE A 31 21.67 4.31 10.96
CA PHE A 31 21.52 3.80 9.59
C PHE A 31 20.67 2.52 9.51
N ASN A 32 20.67 1.67 10.54
CA ASN A 32 19.94 0.40 10.55
C ASN A 32 18.56 0.50 11.22
N TYR A 33 17.90 1.65 11.13
CA TYR A 33 16.56 1.80 11.64
C TYR A 33 15.54 1.03 10.79
N THR A 34 14.44 0.61 11.44
CA THR A 34 13.28 0.04 10.77
C THR A 34 12.12 1.02 10.87
N ALA A 35 11.59 1.43 9.72
CA ALA A 35 10.39 2.24 9.66
C ALA A 35 9.14 1.35 9.64
N PHE A 36 8.08 1.78 10.32
CA PHE A 36 6.76 1.14 10.22
C PHE A 36 5.93 1.86 9.16
N SER A 37 5.69 1.20 8.03
CA SER A 37 4.97 1.77 6.88
C SER A 37 3.45 1.62 7.04
N SER A 38 2.99 0.56 7.69
CA SER A 38 1.56 0.30 7.90
C SER A 38 1.30 -0.63 9.09
N LEU A 39 0.18 -0.40 9.77
CA LEU A 39 -0.34 -1.21 10.88
C LEU A 39 -1.85 -1.42 10.67
N ILE A 40 -2.29 -2.68 10.53
CA ILE A 40 -3.68 -2.98 10.17
C ILE A 40 -4.22 -4.13 11.04
N LEU A 41 -5.24 -3.85 11.83
CA LEU A 41 -5.93 -4.87 12.65
C LEU A 41 -6.72 -5.84 11.77
N SER A 42 -6.73 -7.12 12.15
CA SER A 42 -7.55 -8.13 11.51
C SER A 42 -9.04 -7.91 11.79
N PRO A 43 -9.93 -8.29 10.85
CA PRO A 43 -11.37 -8.10 11.01
C PRO A 43 -12.03 -9.05 12.04
N ASP A 44 -11.31 -10.04 12.56
CA ASP A 44 -11.77 -11.07 13.51
C ASP A 44 -11.84 -10.59 14.97
N ASN A 45 -12.31 -9.35 15.18
CA ASN A 45 -12.21 -8.58 16.43
C ASN A 45 -10.76 -8.22 16.82
N GLY A 46 -9.87 -8.09 15.84
CA GLY A 46 -8.51 -7.60 16.05
C GLY A 46 -7.61 -8.58 16.81
N GLN A 47 -7.76 -9.90 16.60
CA GLN A 47 -6.90 -10.89 17.27
C GLN A 47 -5.47 -10.89 16.71
N SER A 48 -5.31 -10.36 15.50
CA SER A 48 -4.04 -10.25 14.80
C SER A 48 -3.83 -8.85 14.23
N ILE A 49 -2.57 -8.54 13.92
CA ILE A 49 -2.19 -7.29 13.27
C ILE A 49 -1.25 -7.58 12.11
N LEU A 50 -1.46 -6.90 10.98
CA LEU A 50 -0.48 -6.78 9.93
C LEU A 50 0.46 -5.62 10.22
N ILE A 51 1.75 -5.91 10.13
CA ILE A 51 2.82 -4.97 10.38
C ILE A 51 3.69 -4.93 9.14
N GLN A 52 3.62 -3.81 8.43
CA GLN A 52 4.51 -3.55 7.31
C GLN A 52 5.68 -2.69 7.78
N THR A 53 6.89 -3.13 7.50
CA THR A 53 8.12 -2.45 7.88
C THR A 53 9.06 -2.29 6.69
N GLN A 54 9.65 -1.12 6.57
CA GLN A 54 10.71 -0.84 5.62
C GLN A 54 12.05 -0.80 6.34
N HIS A 55 13.05 -1.45 5.77
CA HIS A 55 14.44 -1.28 6.19
C HIS A 55 15.35 -1.25 4.97
N HIS A 56 16.38 -0.43 5.04
CA HIS A 56 17.35 -0.26 3.97
C HIS A 56 18.56 -1.17 4.20
N ILE A 57 18.93 -1.93 3.18
CA ILE A 57 20.11 -2.80 3.17
C ILE A 57 21.22 -2.07 2.41
N TRP A 58 22.05 -1.36 3.17
CA TRP A 58 23.09 -0.46 2.65
C TRP A 58 24.10 -1.17 1.75
N ASP A 59 24.52 -2.39 2.08
CA ASP A 59 25.50 -3.15 1.27
C ASP A 59 25.02 -3.44 -0.15
N ARG A 60 23.71 -3.43 -0.39
CA ARG A 60 23.10 -3.73 -1.69
C ARG A 60 22.36 -2.54 -2.28
N ASP A 61 22.24 -1.43 -1.55
CA ASP A 61 21.38 -0.29 -1.89
C ASP A 61 19.94 -0.72 -2.23
N ILE A 62 19.35 -1.56 -1.36
CA ILE A 62 18.00 -2.10 -1.54
C ILE A 62 17.12 -1.74 -0.34
N ASN A 63 15.93 -1.20 -0.62
CA ASN A 63 14.86 -1.13 0.36
C ASN A 63 14.09 -2.45 0.38
N GLU A 64 14.12 -3.16 1.50
CA GLU A 64 13.28 -4.33 1.72
C GLU A 64 12.04 -3.94 2.55
N GLU A 65 10.89 -4.34 2.02
CA GLU A 65 9.56 -4.06 2.56
C GLU A 65 8.98 -5.36 3.09
N HIS A 66 9.04 -5.54 4.40
CA HIS A 66 8.57 -6.75 5.05
C HIS A 66 7.13 -6.61 5.48
N LEU A 67 6.32 -7.62 5.17
CA LEU A 67 4.99 -7.77 5.74
C LEU A 67 4.99 -8.92 6.73
N HIS A 68 4.55 -8.63 7.95
CA HIS A 68 4.37 -9.62 9.01
C HIS A 68 2.93 -9.68 9.47
N ILE A 69 2.51 -10.84 9.96
CA ILE A 69 1.30 -11.01 10.75
C ILE A 69 1.69 -11.39 12.18
N GLN A 70 1.09 -10.76 13.17
CA GLN A 70 1.35 -11.03 14.57
C GLN A 70 0.04 -11.26 15.34
N THR A 71 -0.04 -12.34 16.10
CA THR A 71 -1.17 -12.60 17.00
C THR A 71 -0.99 -11.85 18.32
N LEU A 72 -2.02 -11.14 18.78
CA LEU A 72 -1.92 -10.31 19.98
C LEU A 72 -1.90 -11.12 21.27
N ARG A 73 -2.60 -12.27 21.32
CA ARG A 73 -2.72 -13.10 22.54
C ARG A 73 -1.59 -14.11 22.74
N GLY A 74 -0.70 -14.28 21.76
CA GLY A 74 0.40 -15.26 21.83
C GLY A 74 1.78 -14.69 21.48
N GLY A 75 1.85 -13.44 21.02
CA GLY A 75 3.12 -12.78 20.67
C GLY A 75 3.83 -13.40 19.45
N ASN A 76 3.21 -14.37 18.76
CA ASN A 76 3.84 -15.03 17.62
C ASN A 76 3.79 -14.11 16.41
N ARG A 77 4.96 -13.70 15.92
CA ARG A 77 5.13 -12.89 14.71
C ARG A 77 5.65 -13.77 13.58
N LYS A 78 4.92 -13.77 12.47
CA LYS A 78 5.25 -14.50 11.26
C LYS A 78 5.52 -13.55 10.11
N LEU A 79 6.60 -13.80 9.36
CA LEU A 79 6.91 -13.11 8.11
C LEU A 79 6.08 -13.70 6.97
N ILE A 80 5.35 -12.86 6.25
CA ILE A 80 4.60 -13.24 5.03
C ILE A 80 5.47 -13.05 3.80
N THR A 81 6.16 -11.90 3.69
CA THR A 81 7.03 -11.59 2.55
C THR A 81 8.04 -10.50 2.91
N LYS A 82 9.18 -10.46 2.20
CA LYS A 82 10.19 -9.39 2.28
C LYS A 82 10.11 -8.37 1.14
N ARG A 83 9.11 -8.54 0.27
CA ARG A 83 8.96 -7.82 -1.00
C ARG A 83 7.58 -7.20 -1.13
N ALA A 84 6.98 -6.78 -0.01
CA ALA A 84 5.75 -6.01 -0.09
C ALA A 84 6.01 -4.72 -0.89
N SER A 85 5.03 -4.27 -1.64
CA SER A 85 5.09 -2.92 -2.22
C SER A 85 4.73 -1.88 -1.18
N TYR A 86 4.92 -0.61 -1.53
CA TYR A 86 4.46 0.52 -0.72
C TYR A 86 2.93 0.58 -0.59
N PHE A 87 2.17 -0.23 -1.35
CA PHE A 87 0.73 -0.31 -1.20
C PHE A 87 0.35 -1.00 0.10
N LYS A 88 -0.52 -0.34 0.87
CA LYS A 88 -1.05 -0.92 2.10
C LYS A 88 -1.80 -2.22 1.78
N PRO A 89 -1.46 -3.36 2.42
CA PRO A 89 -2.21 -4.59 2.25
C PRO A 89 -3.62 -4.43 2.82
N GLN A 90 -4.58 -5.23 2.35
CA GLN A 90 -5.97 -5.12 2.79
C GLN A 90 -6.57 -6.48 3.13
N TRP A 91 -7.29 -6.52 4.26
CA TRP A 91 -8.00 -7.69 4.73
C TRP A 91 -9.36 -7.89 4.04
N LYS A 92 -9.73 -9.15 3.80
CA LYS A 92 -11.10 -9.60 3.54
C LYS A 92 -11.29 -10.98 4.15
N GLY A 93 -11.91 -11.03 5.33
CA GLY A 93 -12.01 -12.28 6.09
C GLY A 93 -10.62 -12.82 6.44
N ASP A 94 -10.31 -14.04 6.00
CA ASP A 94 -9.00 -14.69 6.16
C ASP A 94 -7.99 -14.36 5.05
N LEU A 95 -8.41 -13.61 4.02
CA LEU A 95 -7.57 -13.24 2.89
C LEU A 95 -6.93 -11.87 3.10
N ILE A 96 -5.70 -11.74 2.59
CA ILE A 96 -4.94 -10.50 2.53
C ILE A 96 -4.57 -10.25 1.08
N ALA A 97 -5.06 -9.15 0.51
CA ALA A 97 -4.60 -8.65 -0.79
C ALA A 97 -3.40 -7.73 -0.60
N LEU A 98 -2.36 -7.94 -1.41
CA LEU A 98 -1.15 -7.12 -1.42
C LEU A 98 -0.52 -7.13 -2.82
N ILE A 99 0.31 -6.14 -3.10
CA ILE A 99 1.15 -6.14 -4.31
C ILE A 99 2.59 -6.39 -3.87
N LEU A 100 3.31 -7.23 -4.61
CA LEU A 100 4.73 -7.49 -4.38
C LEU A 100 5.59 -6.71 -5.37
N THR A 101 6.75 -6.24 -4.91
CA THR A 101 7.76 -5.65 -5.80
C THR A 101 8.52 -6.75 -6.52
N SER A 102 8.82 -6.56 -7.81
CA SER A 102 9.71 -7.45 -8.55
C SER A 102 11.14 -7.35 -7.99
N SER A 103 11.86 -8.47 -7.93
CA SER A 103 13.25 -8.53 -7.47
C SER A 103 14.11 -7.94 -8.59
N ALA A 104 14.31 -6.63 -8.57
CA ALA A 104 15.13 -5.95 -9.55
C ALA A 104 16.61 -6.25 -9.29
N THR A 105 17.11 -7.37 -9.79
CA THR A 105 18.49 -7.47 -10.26
C THR A 105 18.48 -7.19 -11.77
N ASN A 106 19.19 -6.14 -12.14
CA ASN A 106 19.60 -5.71 -13.48
C ASN A 106 18.85 -4.53 -14.13
N GLN A 107 19.71 -3.62 -14.60
CA GLN A 107 19.46 -2.40 -15.36
C GLN A 107 18.80 -2.77 -16.69
N ASN A 108 17.49 -2.59 -16.77
CA ASN A 108 16.69 -2.20 -17.94
C ASN A 108 15.22 -2.16 -17.47
N LYS A 109 14.93 -1.17 -16.61
CA LYS A 109 13.68 -1.04 -15.85
C LYS A 109 12.44 -0.77 -16.71
N GLN A 110 12.60 -0.21 -17.90
CA GLN A 110 11.47 0.17 -18.76
C GLN A 110 11.00 -1.01 -19.62
N GLU A 111 11.89 -1.67 -20.39
CA GLU A 111 11.49 -2.78 -21.27
C GLU A 111 10.89 -3.99 -20.53
N LYS A 112 11.41 -4.32 -19.34
CA LYS A 112 10.91 -5.46 -18.56
C LYS A 112 9.54 -5.21 -17.94
N LEU A 113 9.18 -3.94 -17.67
CA LEU A 113 7.88 -3.58 -17.09
C LEU A 113 6.72 -3.74 -18.10
N PHE A 114 6.98 -3.57 -19.40
CA PHE A 114 5.97 -3.67 -20.46
C PHE A 114 5.64 -5.13 -20.86
N SER A 115 6.47 -6.11 -20.47
CA SER A 115 6.38 -7.50 -20.95
C SER A 115 5.78 -8.48 -19.94
N GLU A 116 5.82 -8.19 -18.64
CA GLU A 116 5.36 -9.15 -17.61
C GLU A 116 3.96 -8.79 -17.13
N SER A 117 3.08 -9.80 -17.10
CA SER A 117 1.77 -9.68 -16.45
C SER A 117 1.95 -9.16 -15.03
N GLN A 118 1.12 -8.21 -14.65
CA GLN A 118 1.04 -7.66 -13.31
C GLN A 118 0.13 -8.55 -12.47
N TYR A 119 0.43 -8.60 -11.17
CA TYR A 119 -0.28 -9.48 -10.24
C TYR A 119 -0.65 -8.73 -8.96
N ILE A 120 -1.90 -8.91 -8.54
CA ILE A 120 -2.27 -8.73 -7.13
C ILE A 120 -2.05 -10.08 -6.44
N HIS A 121 -1.43 -10.11 -5.28
CA HIS A 121 -1.19 -11.36 -4.54
C HIS A 121 -2.25 -11.50 -3.46
N LEU A 122 -2.80 -12.70 -3.32
CA LEU A 122 -3.71 -13.08 -2.26
C LEU A 122 -3.00 -14.05 -1.32
N TYR A 123 -2.89 -13.69 -0.05
CA TYR A 123 -2.40 -14.58 0.99
C TYR A 123 -3.56 -15.01 1.89
N SER A 124 -3.76 -16.32 2.06
CA SER A 124 -4.73 -16.86 3.02
C SER A 124 -4.04 -17.17 4.34
N VAL A 125 -4.52 -16.56 5.42
CA VAL A 125 -4.04 -16.83 6.78
C VAL A 125 -4.35 -18.27 7.20
N ARG A 126 -5.46 -18.84 6.71
CA ARG A 126 -5.93 -20.18 7.08
C ARG A 126 -5.11 -21.29 6.42
N THR A 127 -4.82 -21.18 5.12
CA THR A 127 -4.06 -22.21 4.39
C THR A 127 -2.57 -21.93 4.34
N ASP A 128 -2.13 -20.74 4.74
CA ASP A 128 -0.75 -20.28 4.64
C ASP A 128 -0.20 -20.30 3.21
N GLN A 129 -1.08 -20.00 2.24
CA GLN A 129 -0.73 -19.98 0.83
C GLN A 129 -0.82 -18.57 0.26
N MET A 130 0.17 -18.23 -0.56
CA MET A 130 0.19 -17.02 -1.37
C MET A 130 -0.04 -17.39 -2.83
N ILE A 131 -1.03 -16.76 -3.46
CA ILE A 131 -1.40 -17.02 -4.84
C ILE A 131 -1.35 -15.70 -5.64
N PRO A 132 -0.60 -15.66 -6.74
CA PRO A 132 -0.60 -14.51 -7.63
C PRO A 132 -1.87 -14.51 -8.49
N VAL A 133 -2.51 -13.36 -8.57
CA VAL A 133 -3.73 -13.13 -9.33
C VAL A 133 -3.41 -12.19 -10.49
N SER A 134 -3.42 -12.74 -11.71
CA SER A 134 -3.08 -11.99 -12.93
C SER A 134 -4.18 -11.00 -13.28
N ILE A 135 -3.80 -9.75 -13.54
CA ILE A 135 -4.73 -8.63 -13.80
C ILE A 135 -4.48 -7.92 -15.14
N GLY A 136 -3.46 -8.35 -15.90
CA GLY A 136 -3.09 -7.75 -17.19
C GLY A 136 -1.69 -7.16 -17.20
N LYS A 137 -1.33 -6.45 -18.26
CA LYS A 137 0.02 -5.88 -18.45
C LYS A 137 0.25 -4.55 -17.71
N GLU A 138 -0.83 -3.84 -17.37
CA GLU A 138 -0.74 -2.51 -16.77
C GLU A 138 -0.56 -2.58 -15.25
N VAL A 139 0.26 -1.67 -14.72
CA VAL A 139 0.55 -1.59 -13.28
C VAL A 139 -0.68 -1.15 -12.50
N VAL A 140 -0.94 -1.81 -11.36
CA VAL A 140 -1.98 -1.37 -10.40
C VAL A 140 -1.50 -0.16 -9.66
N HIS A 141 -2.38 0.84 -9.60
CA HIS A 141 -2.13 2.05 -8.85
C HIS A 141 -3.06 2.25 -7.66
N ALA A 142 -4.19 1.57 -7.62
CA ALA A 142 -5.07 1.54 -6.47
C ALA A 142 -5.87 0.24 -6.49
N PHE A 143 -6.20 -0.31 -5.32
CA PHE A 143 -7.17 -1.38 -5.21
C PHE A 143 -7.93 -1.30 -3.89
N THR A 144 -9.13 -1.87 -3.86
CA THR A 144 -9.94 -2.06 -2.66
C THR A 144 -10.78 -3.31 -2.77
N TRP A 145 -11.04 -3.97 -1.64
CA TRP A 145 -12.06 -5.01 -1.58
C TRP A 145 -13.48 -4.43 -1.75
N SER A 146 -14.35 -5.23 -2.37
CA SER A 146 -15.80 -5.11 -2.21
C SER A 146 -16.18 -5.38 -0.76
N THR A 147 -17.13 -4.63 -0.22
CA THR A 147 -17.65 -4.84 1.14
C THR A 147 -18.64 -6.02 1.19
N THR A 148 -19.37 -6.27 0.10
CA THR A 148 -20.46 -7.26 0.04
C THR A 148 -20.07 -8.60 -0.57
N SER A 149 -19.07 -8.64 -1.45
CA SER A 149 -18.61 -9.84 -2.16
C SER A 149 -17.11 -10.07 -1.99
N VAL A 150 -16.62 -11.24 -2.41
CA VAL A 150 -15.18 -11.51 -2.54
C VAL A 150 -14.72 -11.04 -3.93
N SER A 151 -14.74 -9.73 -4.11
CA SER A 151 -14.32 -9.08 -5.35
C SER A 151 -13.32 -7.96 -5.05
N LEU A 152 -12.37 -7.74 -5.94
CA LEU A 152 -11.43 -6.63 -5.89
C LEU A 152 -11.81 -5.59 -6.93
N TYR A 153 -11.91 -4.34 -6.51
CA TYR A 153 -11.87 -3.21 -7.40
C TYR A 153 -10.43 -2.73 -7.52
N PHE A 154 -9.95 -2.49 -8.73
CA PHE A 154 -8.59 -2.00 -8.94
C PHE A 154 -8.52 -1.05 -10.12
N ALA A 155 -7.58 -0.12 -10.07
CA ALA A 155 -7.32 0.84 -11.13
C ALA A 155 -5.93 0.61 -11.72
N THR A 156 -5.87 0.54 -13.03
CA THR A 156 -4.63 0.54 -13.82
C THR A 156 -4.62 1.73 -14.75
N ARG A 157 -3.46 2.01 -15.33
CA ARG A 157 -3.39 2.87 -16.52
C ARG A 157 -4.25 2.25 -17.63
N THR A 158 -4.91 3.07 -18.44
CA THR A 158 -5.73 2.59 -19.56
C THR A 158 -4.83 1.86 -20.56
N PRO A 159 -5.07 0.56 -20.82
CA PRO A 159 -4.27 -0.20 -21.79
C PRO A 159 -4.30 0.44 -23.17
N TRP A 160 -3.17 0.44 -23.86
CA TRP A 160 -3.14 0.80 -25.27
C TRP A 160 -3.58 -0.39 -26.14
N PRO A 161 -4.23 -0.14 -27.29
CA PRO A 161 -4.26 -1.13 -28.37
C PRO A 161 -2.84 -1.37 -28.90
N GLU A 162 -2.58 -2.56 -29.45
CA GLU A 162 -1.25 -2.97 -29.93
C GLU A 162 -0.64 -1.97 -30.93
N GLU A 163 -1.46 -1.46 -31.85
CA GLU A 163 -1.08 -0.46 -32.85
C GLU A 163 -0.54 0.84 -32.21
N ALA A 164 -1.18 1.31 -31.14
CA ALA A 164 -0.75 2.51 -30.43
C ALA A 164 0.52 2.25 -29.60
N GLU A 165 0.66 1.04 -29.05
CA GLU A 165 1.87 0.63 -28.33
C GLU A 165 3.08 0.56 -29.28
N GLU A 166 2.91 0.00 -30.48
CA GLU A 166 3.95 -0.05 -31.52
C GLU A 166 4.32 1.34 -32.04
N ALA A 167 3.32 2.17 -32.36
CA ALA A 167 3.56 3.54 -32.79
C ALA A 167 4.33 4.33 -31.73
N TYR A 168 3.96 4.19 -30.45
CA TYR A 168 4.66 4.81 -29.34
C TYR A 168 6.11 4.32 -29.21
N LYS A 169 6.33 3.00 -29.23
CA LYS A 169 7.68 2.42 -29.18
C LYS A 169 8.55 2.94 -30.32
N ASN A 170 7.99 3.06 -31.51
CA ASN A 170 8.70 3.56 -32.69
C ASN A 170 9.04 5.05 -32.60
N GLU A 171 8.13 5.87 -32.07
CA GLU A 171 8.37 7.31 -31.86
C GLU A 171 9.44 7.56 -30.80
N TRP A 172 9.44 6.79 -29.71
CA TRP A 172 10.28 7.04 -28.53
C TRP A 172 11.53 6.16 -28.45
N LYS A 173 11.81 5.31 -29.45
CA LYS A 173 12.94 4.35 -29.43
C LYS A 173 14.32 4.98 -29.19
N ASP A 174 14.51 6.23 -29.61
CA ASP A 174 15.79 6.94 -29.55
C ASP A 174 15.79 8.07 -28.49
N VAL A 175 14.77 8.13 -27.62
CA VAL A 175 14.59 9.20 -26.64
C VAL A 175 14.55 8.64 -25.22
N ILE A 176 15.36 9.19 -24.32
CA ILE A 176 15.24 8.93 -22.88
C ILE A 176 14.05 9.73 -22.36
N GLU A 177 12.96 9.04 -22.06
CA GLU A 177 11.76 9.67 -21.52
C GLU A 177 11.95 10.01 -20.03
N TYR A 178 11.83 11.29 -19.69
CA TYR A 178 11.76 11.75 -18.29
C TYR A 178 10.31 12.03 -17.83
N ARG A 179 9.34 12.03 -18.77
CA ARG A 179 7.93 12.30 -18.48
C ARG A 179 7.16 10.99 -18.36
N GLU A 180 6.02 11.04 -17.67
CA GLU A 180 5.08 9.93 -17.65
C GLU A 180 4.16 9.99 -18.86
N GLN A 181 3.73 8.82 -19.33
CA GLN A 181 2.73 8.70 -20.38
C GLN A 181 1.41 9.35 -19.94
N HIS A 182 0.91 10.32 -20.71
CA HIS A 182 -0.29 11.11 -20.38
C HIS A 182 -1.61 10.36 -20.65
N ARG A 183 -1.64 9.08 -20.25
CA ARG A 183 -2.81 8.19 -20.38
C ARG A 183 -3.78 8.38 -19.22
N GLY A 184 -5.05 8.10 -19.50
CA GLY A 184 -6.07 7.93 -18.48
C GLY A 184 -5.91 6.61 -17.73
N TYR A 185 -6.86 6.32 -16.85
CA TYR A 185 -6.93 5.13 -16.03
C TYR A 185 -8.22 4.38 -16.27
N THR A 186 -8.20 3.08 -16.05
CA THR A 186 -9.39 2.24 -16.15
C THR A 186 -9.59 1.54 -14.82
N ILE A 187 -10.82 1.59 -14.31
CA ILE A 187 -11.24 0.91 -13.09
C ILE A 187 -11.90 -0.40 -13.49
N TYR A 188 -11.46 -1.49 -12.87
CA TYR A 188 -11.95 -2.84 -13.09
C TYR A 188 -12.51 -3.43 -11.81
N ARG A 189 -13.35 -4.46 -11.97
CA ARG A 189 -13.75 -5.40 -10.93
C ARG A 189 -13.23 -6.78 -11.29
N ALA A 190 -12.55 -7.44 -10.36
CA ALA A 190 -12.20 -8.85 -10.43
C ALA A 190 -13.01 -9.64 -9.40
N ASP A 191 -13.81 -10.59 -9.85
CA ASP A 191 -14.50 -11.55 -8.99
C ASP A 191 -13.56 -12.71 -8.66
N ILE A 192 -13.48 -13.06 -7.36
CA ILE A 192 -12.56 -14.07 -6.86
C ILE A 192 -13.35 -15.20 -6.22
N GLU A 193 -13.08 -16.42 -6.66
CA GLU A 193 -13.62 -17.65 -6.10
C GLU A 193 -12.47 -18.64 -5.91
N ASN A 194 -12.38 -19.26 -4.72
CA ASN A 194 -11.32 -20.20 -4.38
C ASN A 194 -9.91 -19.68 -4.72
N MET A 195 -9.65 -18.41 -4.37
CA MET A 195 -8.39 -17.69 -4.62
C MET A 195 -8.00 -17.59 -6.11
N THR A 196 -8.96 -17.73 -7.03
CA THR A 196 -8.78 -17.58 -8.48
C THR A 196 -9.73 -16.51 -9.02
N ILE A 197 -9.31 -15.74 -10.02
CA ILE A 197 -10.23 -14.83 -10.73
C ILE A 197 -11.16 -15.64 -11.62
N THR A 198 -12.46 -15.43 -11.46
CA THR A 198 -13.49 -15.99 -12.34
C THR A 198 -13.90 -15.03 -13.44
N LYS A 199 -13.89 -13.72 -13.16
CA LYS A 199 -14.28 -12.68 -14.11
C LYS A 199 -13.52 -11.38 -13.83
N ILE A 200 -13.05 -10.72 -14.88
CA ILE A 200 -12.62 -9.31 -14.84
C ILE A 200 -13.59 -8.50 -15.69
N GLU A 201 -14.11 -7.42 -15.13
CA GLU A 201 -15.08 -6.54 -15.79
C GLU A 201 -14.59 -5.10 -15.73
N LEU A 202 -14.60 -4.42 -16.89
CA LEU A 202 -14.32 -2.99 -16.97
C LEU A 202 -15.51 -2.22 -16.41
N LEU A 203 -15.27 -1.36 -15.41
CA LEU A 203 -16.29 -0.51 -14.82
C LEU A 203 -16.34 0.86 -15.46
N ALA A 204 -15.20 1.54 -15.54
CA ALA A 204 -15.15 2.93 -16.02
C ALA A 204 -13.77 3.30 -16.58
N ASN A 205 -13.76 4.19 -17.58
CA ASN A 205 -12.57 4.87 -18.04
C ASN A 205 -12.53 6.28 -17.46
N ILE A 206 -11.44 6.60 -16.79
CA ILE A 206 -11.20 7.86 -16.09
C ILE A 206 -10.11 8.60 -16.83
N SER A 207 -10.37 9.87 -17.15
CA SER A 207 -9.34 10.67 -17.82
C SER A 207 -8.14 10.90 -16.92
N PHE A 208 -8.29 11.02 -15.61
CA PHE A 208 -7.19 11.29 -14.68
C PHE A 208 -6.59 10.02 -14.08
N ARG A 209 -5.47 10.17 -13.36
CA ARG A 209 -4.93 9.09 -12.56
C ARG A 209 -5.84 8.81 -11.38
N VAL A 210 -6.21 7.55 -11.18
CA VAL A 210 -6.91 7.12 -9.96
C VAL A 210 -5.86 6.86 -8.88
N ALA A 211 -5.96 7.56 -7.77
CA ALA A 211 -4.97 7.50 -6.70
C ALA A 211 -5.40 6.58 -5.55
N GLU A 212 -6.65 6.65 -5.13
CA GLU A 212 -7.21 5.83 -4.07
C GLU A 212 -8.61 5.33 -4.48
N LEU A 213 -8.99 4.17 -3.95
CA LEU A 213 -10.30 3.54 -4.16
C LEU A 213 -10.87 3.12 -2.82
N ILE A 214 -12.16 3.37 -2.59
CA ILE A 214 -12.89 2.92 -1.40
C ILE A 214 -14.28 2.45 -1.81
N CYS A 215 -14.66 1.23 -1.41
CA CYS A 215 -16.01 0.71 -1.61
C CYS A 215 -16.91 1.13 -0.44
N SER A 216 -18.13 1.58 -0.73
CA SER A 216 -19.10 1.95 0.31
C SER A 216 -19.50 0.73 1.16
N PRO A 217 -19.87 0.91 2.44
CA PRO A 217 -20.27 -0.19 3.32
C PRO A 217 -21.42 -1.05 2.77
N ASP A 218 -22.34 -0.44 2.02
CA ASP A 218 -23.47 -1.12 1.36
C ASP A 218 -23.11 -1.80 0.03
N GLY A 219 -21.86 -1.61 -0.45
CA GLY A 219 -21.36 -2.17 -1.70
C GLY A 219 -21.97 -1.57 -2.96
N LYS A 220 -22.73 -0.48 -2.86
CA LYS A 220 -23.43 0.14 -3.99
C LYS A 220 -22.65 1.25 -4.68
N LYS A 221 -21.62 1.78 -4.03
CA LYS A 221 -20.81 2.89 -4.56
C LYS A 221 -19.33 2.59 -4.44
N LEU A 222 -18.58 3.09 -5.41
CA LEU A 222 -17.13 3.08 -5.40
C LEU A 222 -16.64 4.53 -5.45
N LEU A 223 -16.09 5.01 -4.34
CA LEU A 223 -15.47 6.33 -4.24
C LEU A 223 -14.01 6.24 -4.71
N PHE A 224 -13.53 7.26 -5.41
CA PHE A 224 -12.13 7.36 -5.79
C PHE A 224 -11.66 8.81 -5.84
N SER A 225 -10.37 8.99 -5.57
CA SER A 225 -9.68 10.26 -5.76
C SER A 225 -8.88 10.26 -7.05
N THR A 226 -8.77 11.43 -7.65
CA THR A 226 -7.99 11.65 -8.88
C THR A 226 -6.73 12.46 -8.60
N ARG A 227 -5.75 12.31 -9.47
CA ARG A 227 -4.52 13.11 -9.53
C ARG A 227 -4.15 13.38 -10.99
N SER A 228 -3.21 14.30 -11.19
CA SER A 228 -2.67 14.55 -12.52
C SER A 228 -2.07 13.30 -13.14
N LYS A 229 -2.30 13.12 -14.44
CA LYS A 229 -1.76 12.00 -15.23
C LYS A 229 -0.23 11.99 -15.19
N SER A 230 0.39 13.17 -15.18
CA SER A 230 1.84 13.37 -15.22
C SER A 230 2.51 13.21 -13.85
N LEU A 231 1.74 13.00 -12.77
CA LEU A 231 2.17 13.08 -11.36
C LEU A 231 2.66 14.45 -10.88
N ASN A 232 2.87 15.40 -11.79
CA ASN A 232 3.20 16.76 -11.44
C ASN A 232 1.97 17.45 -10.86
N MET A 233 2.17 18.25 -9.81
CA MET A 233 1.11 19.08 -9.26
C MET A 233 0.94 20.35 -10.10
N GLU A 234 0.41 20.18 -11.31
CA GLU A 234 0.24 21.28 -12.27
C GLU A 234 -1.07 22.04 -12.07
N ARG A 235 -2.16 21.31 -11.73
CA ARG A 235 -3.49 21.89 -11.59
C ARG A 235 -4.23 21.27 -10.41
N ILE A 236 -4.82 22.11 -9.57
CA ILE A 236 -5.65 21.67 -8.43
C ILE A 236 -6.89 20.91 -8.93
N THR A 237 -7.42 21.29 -10.09
CA THR A 237 -8.58 20.64 -10.72
C THR A 237 -8.35 19.18 -11.14
N ASP A 238 -7.09 18.71 -11.13
CA ASP A 238 -6.76 17.30 -11.37
C ASP A 238 -6.94 16.44 -10.10
N TYR A 239 -7.20 17.08 -8.95
CA TYR A 239 -7.36 16.47 -7.63
C TYR A 239 -8.79 16.60 -7.17
N GLU A 240 -9.60 15.61 -7.52
CA GLU A 240 -11.03 15.62 -7.27
C GLU A 240 -11.52 14.26 -6.78
N LEU A 241 -12.59 14.29 -6.00
CA LEU A 241 -13.33 13.11 -5.58
C LEU A 241 -14.46 12.82 -6.55
N TYR A 242 -14.59 11.55 -6.88
CA TYR A 242 -15.64 11.02 -7.73
C TYR A 242 -16.21 9.77 -7.10
N PHE A 243 -17.44 9.41 -7.49
CA PHE A 243 -17.97 8.08 -7.24
C PHE A 243 -18.53 7.43 -8.50
N LEU A 244 -18.56 6.10 -8.49
CA LEU A 244 -19.31 5.25 -9.41
C LEU A 244 -20.51 4.66 -8.67
N ASP A 245 -21.67 4.67 -9.30
CA ASP A 245 -22.84 3.92 -8.84
C ASP A 245 -22.78 2.51 -9.41
N LEU A 246 -22.50 1.53 -8.55
CA LEU A 246 -22.32 0.12 -8.92
C LEU A 246 -23.64 -0.59 -9.23
N THR A 247 -24.78 0.07 -9.05
CA THR A 247 -26.11 -0.48 -9.37
C THR A 247 -26.56 -0.17 -10.80
N ASN A 248 -25.86 0.74 -11.48
CA ASN A 248 -26.16 1.14 -12.85
C ASN A 248 -25.59 0.16 -13.88
N ASN A 249 -26.08 0.28 -15.12
CA ASN A 249 -25.56 -0.46 -16.26
C ASN A 249 -24.16 0.04 -16.64
N LEU A 250 -23.31 -0.89 -17.03
CA LEU A 250 -21.95 -0.60 -17.50
C LEU A 250 -21.95 0.04 -18.90
N PRO A 251 -20.94 0.86 -19.23
CA PRO A 251 -19.90 1.39 -18.33
C PRO A 251 -20.46 2.45 -17.37
N LEU A 252 -19.90 2.52 -16.16
CA LEU A 252 -20.36 3.42 -15.10
C LEU A 252 -19.84 4.85 -15.34
N PRO A 253 -20.72 5.86 -15.47
CA PRO A 253 -20.29 7.23 -15.58
C PRO A 253 -19.73 7.72 -14.23
N PRO A 254 -18.51 8.29 -14.18
CA PRO A 254 -17.97 8.90 -12.97
C PRO A 254 -18.70 10.20 -12.64
N LEU A 255 -19.20 10.29 -11.40
CA LEU A 255 -19.89 11.47 -10.88
C LEU A 255 -18.97 12.22 -9.93
N ARG A 256 -18.65 13.47 -10.27
CA ARG A 256 -17.78 14.35 -9.47
C ARG A 256 -18.52 14.79 -8.20
N LEU A 257 -17.83 14.74 -7.06
CA LEU A 257 -18.37 15.15 -5.76
C LEU A 257 -17.82 16.48 -5.27
N THR A 258 -16.60 16.82 -5.68
CA THR A 258 -15.90 18.02 -5.23
C THR A 258 -15.70 19.02 -6.36
N ASN A 259 -15.29 20.23 -6.00
CA ASN A 259 -14.78 21.22 -6.95
C ASN A 259 -13.66 21.99 -6.25
N ASN A 260 -12.48 21.38 -6.24
CA ASN A 260 -11.44 21.71 -5.30
C ASN A 260 -10.71 23.01 -5.65
N ALA A 261 -10.55 23.85 -4.63
CA ALA A 261 -9.67 25.02 -4.64
C ALA A 261 -8.35 24.77 -3.92
N VAL A 262 -8.20 23.61 -3.26
CA VAL A 262 -7.01 23.11 -2.58
C VAL A 262 -6.91 21.59 -2.76
N VAL A 263 -5.71 21.02 -2.65
CA VAL A 263 -5.47 19.59 -2.86
C VAL A 263 -5.98 18.75 -1.68
N GLU A 264 -6.85 17.78 -1.96
CA GLU A 264 -7.34 16.79 -0.99
C GLU A 264 -6.58 15.46 -1.16
N ILE A 265 -6.14 14.86 -0.05
CA ILE A 265 -5.42 13.57 0.02
C ILE A 265 -5.90 12.76 1.23
N ASN A 266 -5.71 11.44 1.19
CA ASN A 266 -6.11 10.47 2.23
C ASN A 266 -7.63 10.37 2.40
N LEU A 267 -8.28 9.50 1.61
CA LEU A 267 -9.70 9.19 1.72
C LEU A 267 -10.07 8.31 2.94
N GLN A 268 -9.07 7.76 3.64
CA GLN A 268 -9.25 6.89 4.82
C GLN A 268 -9.10 7.65 6.13
#